data_AF-A0A085BIS3-F1
#
_entry.id   AF-A0A085BIS3-F1
#
_cell.length_a   1.000
_cell.length_b   1.000
_cell.length_c   1.000
_cell.angle_alpha   90.00
_cell.angle_beta   90.00
_cell.angle_gamma   90.00
#
_symmetry.space_group_name_H-M   'P 1'
#
loop_
_entity.id
_entity.type
_entity.pdbx_description
1 polymer ?
#
loop_
_entity_poly.entity_id
_entity_poly.type
_entity_poly.pdbx_seq_one_letter_code
_entity_poly.pdbx_strand_id
1 'polypeptide(L)'
;MKRSLQQTEYLLIKTMTNSGWDNGDFAIIHITGEWKETQKKRLEAVKPLENDYDLKWLNYADTNVEFFRFSEETHPEIEEWLSEKDSVFIELETDELKKLLQPENNLNCYQMQVFKNGNAIYNAFGKYTGEEFWTKEFSLWELTK
;
A
#
# COMPACT_ATOMS: atom_id res chain seq x y z
N MET A 1 -17.94 -1.95 0.03
CA MET A 1 -16.90 -0.92 0.20
C MET A 1 -17.54 0.46 0.02
N LYS A 2 -17.13 1.45 0.82
CA LYS A 2 -17.58 2.85 0.66
C LYS A 2 -16.41 3.81 0.83
N ARG A 3 -16.31 4.82 -0.03
CA ARG A 3 -15.34 5.90 0.11
C ARG A 3 -15.65 6.77 1.33
N SER A 4 -14.62 7.14 2.08
CA SER A 4 -14.70 8.07 3.21
C SER A 4 -13.82 9.30 2.97
N LEU A 5 -14.29 10.44 3.48
CA LEU A 5 -13.49 11.68 3.56
C LEU A 5 -12.68 11.76 4.85
N GLN A 6 -13.05 10.97 5.85
CA GLN A 6 -12.33 10.85 7.11
C GLN A 6 -11.40 9.65 7.03
N GLN A 7 -10.29 9.73 7.77
CA GLN A 7 -9.36 8.61 7.85
C GLN A 7 -10.01 7.41 8.54
N THR A 8 -10.08 6.29 7.82
CA THR A 8 -10.56 5.00 8.33
C THR A 8 -9.37 4.09 8.68
N GLU A 9 -9.63 2.82 8.98
CA GLU A 9 -8.58 1.80 9.14
C GLU A 9 -8.05 1.27 7.80
N TYR A 10 -8.62 1.68 6.67
CA TYR A 10 -8.23 1.15 5.36
C TYR A 10 -7.95 2.26 4.36
N LEU A 11 -6.75 2.23 3.79
CA LEU A 11 -6.34 3.10 2.70
C LEU A 11 -6.28 2.29 1.42
N LEU A 12 -7.11 2.65 0.44
CA LEU A 12 -7.03 2.12 -0.91
C LEU A 12 -6.09 3.00 -1.72
N ILE A 13 -5.13 2.39 -2.43
CA ILE A 13 -4.05 3.10 -3.12
C ILE A 13 -3.71 2.45 -4.45
N LYS A 14 -3.37 3.27 -5.45
CA LYS A 14 -2.84 2.78 -6.73
C LYS A 14 -1.57 1.98 -6.54
N THR A 15 -1.37 1.02 -7.44
CA THR A 15 -0.15 0.23 -7.51
C THR A 15 0.40 0.23 -8.93
N MET A 16 1.63 -0.25 -9.04
CA MET A 16 2.36 -0.47 -10.27
C MET A 16 3.01 -1.85 -10.18
N THR A 17 3.25 -2.46 -11.33
CA THR A 17 4.02 -3.70 -11.43
C THR A 17 4.95 -3.64 -12.63
N ASN A 18 6.02 -4.43 -12.59
CA ASN A 18 6.85 -4.69 -13.75
C ASN A 18 6.46 -6.00 -14.47
N SER A 19 5.37 -6.65 -14.06
CA SER A 19 4.83 -7.82 -14.76
C SER A 19 4.27 -7.42 -16.12
N GLY A 20 4.54 -8.26 -17.13
CA GLY A 20 3.99 -8.11 -18.48
C GLY A 20 2.70 -8.88 -18.73
N TRP A 21 2.21 -9.64 -17.75
CA TRP A 21 1.08 -10.57 -17.91
C TRP A 21 0.13 -10.59 -16.70
N ASP A 22 0.59 -10.15 -15.54
CA ASP A 22 -0.20 -10.04 -14.33
C ASP A 22 -0.37 -8.57 -13.93
N ASN A 23 -1.42 -8.30 -13.15
CA ASN A 23 -1.74 -6.97 -12.68
C ASN A 23 -1.89 -6.98 -11.16
N GLY A 24 -1.42 -5.90 -10.53
CA GLY A 24 -1.89 -5.46 -9.23
C GLY A 24 -2.32 -4.03 -9.44
N ASP A 25 -3.61 -3.81 -9.66
CA ASP A 25 -4.17 -2.52 -10.07
C ASP A 25 -4.27 -1.55 -8.89
N PHE A 26 -4.55 -2.10 -7.71
CA PHE A 26 -4.56 -1.36 -6.46
C PHE A 26 -4.10 -2.22 -5.28
N ALA A 27 -3.85 -1.57 -4.16
CA ALA A 27 -3.63 -2.21 -2.88
C ALA A 27 -4.52 -1.60 -1.80
N ILE A 28 -4.71 -2.37 -0.73
CA ILE A 28 -5.40 -1.92 0.48
C ILE A 28 -4.41 -2.06 1.64
N ILE A 29 -4.15 -0.94 2.31
CA ILE A 29 -3.29 -0.88 3.49
C ILE A 29 -4.16 -0.80 4.73
N HIS A 30 -3.91 -1.69 5.70
CA HIS A 30 -4.59 -1.72 6.98
C HIS A 30 -3.86 -0.82 8.00
N ILE A 31 -4.36 0.40 8.15
CA ILE A 31 -3.75 1.50 8.92
C ILE A 31 -4.29 1.59 10.36
N THR A 32 -4.25 0.47 11.08
CA THR A 32 -4.70 0.35 12.48
C THR A 32 -3.94 1.27 13.44
N GLY A 33 -4.43 1.41 14.68
CA GLY A 33 -3.71 2.12 15.73
C GLY A 33 -2.29 1.57 15.97
N GLU A 34 -2.12 0.25 15.99
CA GLU A 34 -0.80 -0.39 16.13
C GLU A 34 0.12 -0.10 14.95
N TRP A 35 -0.43 -0.13 13.73
CA TRP A 35 0.29 0.25 12.52
C TRP A 35 0.81 1.69 12.64
N LYS A 36 -0.03 2.64 13.07
CA LYS A 36 0.36 4.05 13.23
C LYS A 36 1.51 4.22 14.23
N GLU A 37 1.43 3.57 15.38
CA GLU A 37 2.50 3.63 16.39
C GLU A 37 3.81 3.01 15.87
N THR A 38 3.72 1.97 15.06
CA THR A 38 4.89 1.38 14.38
C THR A 38 5.49 2.35 13.38
N GLN A 39 4.66 3.01 12.55
CA GLN A 39 5.14 3.98 11.57
C GLN A 39 5.76 5.21 12.22
N LYS A 40 5.23 5.70 13.35
CA LYS A 40 5.86 6.78 14.12
C LYS A 40 7.29 6.44 14.53
N LYS A 41 7.54 5.21 15.00
CA LYS A 41 8.90 4.75 15.34
C LYS A 41 9.82 4.71 14.11
N ARG A 42 9.31 4.29 12.95
CA ARG A 42 10.07 4.27 11.70
C ARG A 42 10.38 5.69 11.20
N LEU A 43 9.46 6.64 11.40
CA LEU A 43 9.68 8.06 11.13
C LEU A 43 10.79 8.63 12.01
N GLU A 44 10.82 8.32 13.31
CA GLU A 44 11.94 8.71 14.18
C GLU A 44 13.26 8.08 13.74
N ALA A 45 13.25 6.84 13.23
CA ALA A 45 14.44 6.15 12.76
C ALA A 45 15.06 6.75 11.49
N VAL A 46 14.25 7.34 10.61
CA VAL A 46 14.76 7.98 9.38
C VAL A 46 15.21 9.42 9.56
N LYS A 47 14.77 10.12 10.62
CA LYS A 47 15.15 11.52 10.88
C LYS A 47 16.66 11.78 10.87
N PRO A 48 17.52 10.97 11.53
CA PRO A 48 18.96 11.21 11.53
C PRO A 48 19.60 11.07 10.13
N LEU A 49 18.90 10.47 9.18
CA LEU A 49 19.39 10.13 7.84
C LEU A 49 19.01 11.18 6.79
N GLU A 50 18.37 12.29 7.17
CA GLU A 50 17.89 13.33 6.24
C GLU A 50 19.01 13.85 5.31
N ASN A 51 20.20 14.07 5.89
CA ASN A 51 21.38 14.58 5.18
C ASN A 51 22.32 13.47 4.67
N ASP A 52 21.95 12.20 4.83
CA ASP A 52 22.68 11.10 4.23
C ASP A 52 22.31 11.02 2.73
N TYR A 53 23.31 11.17 1.86
CA TYR A 53 23.12 11.14 0.41
C TYR A 53 23.26 9.73 -0.17
N ASP A 54 23.88 8.81 0.56
CA ASP A 54 24.11 7.42 0.14
C ASP A 54 22.93 6.52 0.53
N LEU A 55 22.18 6.90 1.58
CA LEU A 55 21.00 6.19 2.03
C LEU A 55 19.71 6.80 1.45
N LYS A 56 18.95 5.97 0.72
CA LYS A 56 17.67 6.39 0.10
C LYS A 56 16.45 6.09 0.99
N TRP A 57 16.39 4.91 1.58
CA TRP A 57 15.28 4.46 2.44
C TRP A 57 15.75 3.38 3.42
N LEU A 58 14.97 3.18 4.47
CA LEU A 58 15.04 2.01 5.34
C LEU A 58 13.98 1.00 4.92
N ASN A 59 14.32 -0.28 4.95
CA ASN A 59 13.44 -1.35 4.51
C ASN A 59 13.01 -2.21 5.71
N TYR A 60 11.70 -2.46 5.81
CA TYR A 60 11.08 -3.17 6.94
C TYR A 60 10.21 -4.32 6.43
N ALA A 61 10.33 -5.50 7.03
CA ALA A 61 9.34 -6.55 6.85
C ALA A 61 7.98 -6.06 7.41
N ASP A 62 6.98 -5.97 6.55
CA ASP A 62 5.66 -5.44 6.91
C ASP A 62 4.60 -5.97 5.95
N THR A 63 3.56 -6.58 6.52
CA THR A 63 2.52 -7.30 5.80
C THR A 63 1.14 -6.64 5.93
N ASN A 64 1.06 -5.38 6.36
CA ASN A 64 -0.23 -4.67 6.52
C ASN A 64 -0.82 -4.19 5.18
N VAL A 65 -0.47 -4.84 4.07
CA VAL A 65 -0.91 -4.49 2.72
C VAL A 65 -1.29 -5.76 1.97
N GLU A 66 -2.35 -5.66 1.17
CA GLU A 66 -2.73 -6.68 0.19
C GLU A 66 -2.92 -6.01 -1.18
N PHE A 67 -2.54 -6.72 -2.24
CA PHE A 67 -2.64 -6.26 -3.63
C PHE A 67 -3.82 -6.94 -4.31
N PHE A 68 -4.47 -6.22 -5.21
CA PHE A 68 -5.70 -6.66 -5.86
C PHE A 68 -5.76 -6.19 -7.31
N ARG A 69 -6.67 -6.81 -8.07
CA ARG A 69 -7.03 -6.44 -9.43
C ARG A 69 -8.43 -5.84 -9.49
N PHE A 70 -8.64 -4.99 -10.47
CA PHE A 70 -9.99 -4.50 -10.77
C PHE A 70 -10.91 -5.65 -11.17
N SER A 71 -12.19 -5.46 -10.88
CA SER A 71 -13.25 -6.38 -11.27
C SER A 71 -14.43 -5.55 -11.77
N GLU A 72 -14.88 -5.84 -12.99
CA GLU A 72 -16.11 -5.24 -13.53
C GLU A 72 -17.35 -5.69 -12.75
N GLU A 73 -17.29 -6.86 -12.09
CA GLU A 73 -18.39 -7.43 -11.32
C GLU A 73 -18.37 -7.00 -9.85
N THR A 74 -17.18 -6.84 -9.27
CA THR A 74 -16.99 -6.60 -7.84
C THR A 74 -16.30 -5.27 -7.60
N HIS A 75 -17.05 -4.29 -7.10
CA HIS A 75 -16.58 -2.93 -6.82
C HIS A 75 -15.95 -2.20 -8.04
N PRO A 76 -16.65 -2.11 -9.19
CA PRO A 76 -16.15 -1.39 -10.36
C PRO A 76 -15.86 0.10 -10.08
N GLU A 77 -16.50 0.68 -9.05
CA GLU A 77 -16.29 2.06 -8.63
C GLU A 77 -14.85 2.37 -8.16
N ILE A 78 -14.05 1.35 -7.80
CA ILE A 78 -12.66 1.54 -7.34
C ILE A 78 -11.80 2.16 -8.46
N GLU A 79 -11.99 1.73 -9.69
CA GLU A 79 -11.23 2.23 -10.84
C GLU A 79 -11.49 3.73 -11.05
N GLU A 80 -12.75 4.15 -10.95
CA GLU A 80 -13.14 5.57 -11.03
C GLU A 80 -12.50 6.38 -9.89
N TRP A 81 -12.58 5.90 -8.64
CA TRP A 81 -12.00 6.60 -7.49
C TRP A 81 -10.50 6.80 -7.62
N LEU A 82 -9.81 5.78 -8.12
CA LEU A 82 -8.37 5.86 -8.35
C LEU A 82 -8.04 6.69 -9.59
N SER A 83 -8.89 6.77 -10.61
CA SER A 83 -8.63 7.66 -11.74
C SER A 83 -8.51 9.14 -11.29
N GLU A 84 -9.28 9.55 -10.27
CA GLU A 84 -9.27 10.91 -9.72
C GLU A 84 -8.12 11.18 -8.74
N LYS A 85 -7.75 10.18 -7.93
CA LYS A 85 -6.77 10.32 -6.85
C LYS A 85 -5.89 9.08 -6.73
N ASP A 86 -4.65 9.25 -6.29
CA ASP A 86 -3.75 8.11 -6.11
C ASP A 86 -4.11 7.25 -4.90
N SER A 87 -4.83 7.79 -3.92
CA SER A 87 -5.36 7.05 -2.77
C SER A 87 -6.65 7.64 -2.21
N VAL A 88 -7.46 6.80 -1.57
CA VAL A 88 -8.72 7.15 -0.92
C VAL A 88 -8.93 6.31 0.35
N PHE A 89 -9.52 6.90 1.39
CA PHE A 89 -9.94 6.14 2.57
C PHE A 89 -11.24 5.40 2.26
N ILE A 90 -11.37 4.19 2.78
CA ILE A 90 -12.54 3.34 2.57
C ILE A 90 -13.01 2.70 3.87
N GLU A 91 -14.32 2.45 3.95
CA GLU A 91 -14.92 1.53 4.91
C GLU A 91 -15.11 0.18 4.23
N LEU A 92 -14.69 -0.87 4.95
CA LEU A 92 -14.72 -2.26 4.50
C LEU A 92 -15.38 -3.14 5.55
N GLU A 93 -16.30 -3.99 5.10
CA GLU A 93 -16.77 -5.11 5.91
C GLU A 93 -15.80 -6.29 5.76
N THR A 94 -15.63 -7.09 6.82
CA THR A 94 -14.60 -8.16 6.88
C THR A 94 -14.70 -9.18 5.74
N ASP A 95 -15.91 -9.43 5.23
CA ASP A 95 -16.13 -10.40 4.14
C ASP A 95 -16.06 -9.79 2.74
N GLU A 96 -15.94 -8.46 2.61
CA GLU A 96 -15.76 -7.81 1.31
C GLU A 96 -14.35 -8.02 0.75
N LEU A 97 -13.33 -7.98 1.63
CA LEU A 97 -11.93 -8.15 1.23
C LEU A 97 -11.70 -9.50 0.51
N LYS A 98 -12.33 -10.57 0.99
CA LYS A 98 -12.22 -11.93 0.43
C LYS A 98 -12.84 -12.07 -0.96
N LYS A 99 -13.68 -11.13 -1.38
CA LYS A 99 -14.35 -11.14 -2.69
C LYS A 99 -13.56 -10.40 -3.76
N LEU A 100 -12.56 -9.61 -3.36
CA LEU A 100 -11.72 -8.89 -4.29
C LEU A 100 -10.79 -9.85 -5.04
N LEU A 101 -10.53 -9.55 -6.30
CA LEU A 101 -9.64 -10.35 -7.13
C LEU A 101 -8.19 -10.11 -6.71
N GLN A 102 -7.47 -11.17 -6.41
CA GLN A 102 -6.03 -11.13 -6.17
C GLN A 102 -5.27 -11.14 -7.52
N PRO A 103 -4.01 -10.66 -7.56
CA PRO A 103 -3.10 -10.91 -8.66
C PRO A 103 -3.00 -12.41 -8.99
N GLU A 104 -2.69 -12.75 -10.24
CA GLU A 104 -2.46 -14.14 -10.64
C GLU A 104 -1.21 -14.71 -9.96
N ASN A 105 -0.18 -13.87 -9.76
CA ASN A 105 0.98 -14.23 -8.98
C ASN A 105 0.63 -14.38 -7.50
N ASN A 106 1.12 -15.47 -6.89
CA ASN A 106 1.19 -15.55 -5.45
C ASN A 106 2.35 -14.67 -4.95
N LEU A 107 2.02 -13.60 -4.24
CA LEU A 107 3.01 -12.63 -3.77
C LEU A 107 3.66 -13.05 -2.44
N ASN A 108 4.92 -12.68 -2.26
CA ASN A 108 5.70 -12.91 -1.04
C ASN A 108 6.64 -11.74 -0.74
N CYS A 109 7.43 -11.88 0.33
CA CYS A 109 8.48 -10.92 0.70
C CYS A 109 7.95 -9.48 0.86
N TYR A 110 6.75 -9.36 1.43
CA TYR A 110 6.11 -8.09 1.72
C TYR A 110 6.98 -7.22 2.61
N GLN A 111 7.17 -6.00 2.18
CA GLN A 111 8.01 -5.04 2.88
C GLN A 111 7.52 -3.61 2.66
N MET A 112 7.94 -2.74 3.57
CA MET A 112 7.72 -1.31 3.49
C MET A 112 9.06 -0.60 3.42
N GLN A 113 9.21 0.24 2.40
CA GLN A 113 10.34 1.15 2.26
C GLN A 113 9.94 2.51 2.82
N VAL A 114 10.62 2.97 3.85
CA VAL A 114 10.40 4.29 4.44
C VAL A 114 11.54 5.21 4.03
N PHE A 115 11.19 6.22 3.24
CA PHE A 115 12.12 7.22 2.73
C PHE A 115 12.44 8.24 3.82
N LYS A 116 13.60 8.89 3.68
CA LYS A 116 14.07 9.92 4.63
C LYS A 116 13.17 11.16 4.74
N ASN A 117 12.37 11.44 3.71
CA ASN A 117 11.35 12.50 3.74
C ASN A 117 10.09 12.11 4.55
N GLY A 118 10.01 10.87 5.04
CA GLY A 118 8.88 10.32 5.77
C GLY A 118 7.72 9.84 4.90
N ASN A 119 7.93 9.77 3.59
CA ASN A 119 7.04 9.01 2.72
C ASN A 119 7.41 7.52 2.73
N ALA A 120 6.51 6.69 2.23
CA ALA A 120 6.73 5.26 2.13
C ALA A 120 6.09 4.67 0.88
N ILE A 121 6.59 3.50 0.48
CA ILE A 121 5.91 2.57 -0.41
C ILE A 121 5.83 1.20 0.26
N TYR A 122 4.80 0.45 -0.09
CA TYR A 122 4.79 -0.99 0.10
C TYR A 122 5.22 -1.67 -1.18
N ASN A 123 5.95 -2.77 -1.06
CA ASN A 123 6.18 -3.67 -2.18
C ASN A 123 6.20 -5.15 -1.77
N ALA A 124 5.88 -5.99 -2.74
CA ALA A 124 5.90 -7.44 -2.64
C ALA A 124 6.36 -8.03 -3.99
N PHE A 125 6.73 -9.30 -4.00
CA PHE A 125 7.28 -9.95 -5.18
C PHE A 125 6.51 -11.21 -5.54
N GLY A 126 6.36 -11.49 -6.83
CA GLY A 126 5.86 -12.76 -7.32
C GLY A 126 6.77 -13.89 -6.84
N LYS A 127 6.23 -14.85 -6.08
CA LYS A 127 7.00 -15.90 -5.39
C LYS A 127 7.92 -16.69 -6.32
N TYR A 128 7.52 -16.88 -7.58
CA TYR A 128 8.26 -17.68 -8.56
C TYR A 128 8.78 -16.86 -9.74
N THR A 129 8.27 -15.65 -9.96
CA THR A 129 8.66 -14.79 -11.08
C THR A 129 9.63 -13.69 -10.68
N GLY A 130 9.65 -13.30 -9.40
CA GLY A 130 10.42 -12.16 -8.93
C GLY A 130 9.89 -10.81 -9.42
N GLU A 131 8.74 -10.78 -10.10
CA GLU A 131 8.07 -9.56 -10.54
C GLU A 131 7.67 -8.74 -9.31
N GLU A 132 7.89 -7.44 -9.37
CA GLU A 132 7.63 -6.54 -8.26
C GLU A 132 6.25 -5.91 -8.42
N PHE A 133 5.55 -5.80 -7.30
CA PHE A 133 4.30 -5.08 -7.16
C PHE A 133 4.50 -4.05 -6.07
N TRP A 134 4.23 -2.77 -6.35
CA TRP A 134 4.47 -1.70 -5.40
C TRP A 134 3.39 -0.63 -5.43
N THR A 135 3.15 0.00 -4.28
CA THR A 135 2.18 1.10 -4.18
C THR A 135 2.74 2.39 -4.76
N LYS A 136 1.86 3.32 -5.09
CA LYS A 136 2.23 4.74 -5.12
C LYS A 136 2.81 5.15 -3.77
N GLU A 137 3.67 6.16 -3.80
CA GLU A 137 4.27 6.74 -2.61
C GLU A 137 3.20 7.49 -1.79
N PHE A 138 3.21 7.31 -0.47
CA PHE A 138 2.27 7.96 0.45
C PHE A 138 2.97 8.51 1.69
N SER A 139 2.39 9.55 2.31
CA SER A 139 2.99 10.23 3.47
C SER A 139 2.62 9.55 4.77
N LEU A 140 3.62 9.08 5.53
CA LEU A 140 3.37 8.57 6.87
C LEU A 140 3.00 9.70 7.84
N TRP A 141 3.55 10.91 7.65
CA TRP A 141 3.19 12.08 8.47
C TRP A 141 1.72 12.42 8.42
N GLU A 142 1.04 12.16 7.31
CA GLU A 142 -0.40 12.37 7.16
C GLU A 142 -1.22 11.26 7.81
N LEU A 143 -0.78 10.01 7.67
CA LEU A 143 -1.51 8.84 8.14
C LEU A 143 -1.33 8.56 9.64
N THR A 144 -0.27 9.05 10.26
CA THR A 144 0.02 8.82 11.69
C THR A 144 -0.33 9.99 12.61
N LYS A 145 -1.08 10.98 12.12
CA LYS A 145 -1.55 12.11 12.95
C LYS A 145 -2.40 11.64 14.12
#